data_AF-A0A2T5IMK2-F1
#
_entry.id   AF-A0A2T5IMK2-F1
#
_cell.length_a   1.000
_cell.length_b   1.000
_cell.length_c   1.000
_cell.angle_alpha   90.00
_cell.angle_beta   90.00
_cell.angle_gamma   90.00
#
_symmetry.space_group_name_H-M   'P 1'
#
loop_
_entity.id
_entity.type
_entity.pdbx_description
1 polymer ?
#
loop_
_entity_poly.entity_id
_entity_poly.type
_entity_poly.pdbx_seq_one_letter_code
_entity_poly.pdbx_strand_id
1 'polypeptide(L)'
;MRSGENLPVDGVVIEGSSRVNESMLTGESLPVGKQKGAKVFAATINQQGLLKCRATSVGARTQLAAIIHLVEEAQGSKAPIQRMADTISGIFVPVVVG
;
A
#
# COMPACT_ATOMS: atom_id res chain seq x y z
N MET A 1 18.19 2.27 10.56
CA MET A 1 17.77 2.51 9.17
C MET A 1 18.74 3.51 8.58
N ARG A 2 19.53 3.08 7.61
CA ARG A 2 20.58 3.92 7.00
C ARG A 2 19.99 4.73 5.86
N SER A 3 20.70 5.77 5.44
CA SER A 3 20.36 6.53 4.23
C SER A 3 20.26 5.60 3.01
N GLY A 4 19.28 5.86 2.16
CA GLY A 4 19.00 5.09 0.95
C GLY A 4 18.23 3.79 1.17
N GLU A 5 18.01 3.36 2.41
CA GLU A 5 17.29 2.11 2.69
C GLU A 5 15.78 2.32 2.74
N ASN A 6 15.05 1.33 2.22
CA ASN A 6 13.63 1.18 2.49
C ASN A 6 13.42 0.84 3.96
N LEU A 7 12.36 1.41 4.52
CA LEU A 7 11.89 1.03 5.84
C LEU A 7 11.18 -0.33 5.75
N PRO A 8 11.60 -1.36 6.51
CA PRO A 8 11.05 -2.71 6.35
C PRO A 8 9.70 -2.89 7.05
N VAL A 9 9.39 -2.04 8.04
CA VAL A 9 8.21 -2.16 8.91
C VAL A 9 7.72 -0.77 9.33
N ASP A 10 6.47 -0.69 9.81
CA ASP A 10 5.97 0.52 10.43
C ASP A 10 6.56 0.68 11.84
N GLY A 11 6.73 1.92 12.27
CA GLY A 11 7.30 2.19 13.56
C GLY A 11 7.24 3.63 14.01
N VAL A 12 7.93 3.89 15.10
CA VAL A 12 8.15 5.23 15.66
C VAL A 12 9.65 5.45 15.84
N VAL A 13 10.14 6.61 15.43
CA VAL A 13 11.54 7.01 15.64
C VAL A 13 11.80 7.15 17.13
N ILE A 14 12.80 6.44 17.64
CA ILE A 14 13.25 6.54 19.03
C ILE A 14 14.55 7.34 19.16
N GLU A 15 15.33 7.44 18.07
CA GLU A 15 16.60 8.16 18.03
C GLU A 15 16.94 8.57 16.58
N GLY A 16 17.63 9.70 16.44
CA GLY A 16 18.05 10.25 15.15
C GLY A 16 17.04 11.20 14.51
N SER A 17 17.45 11.76 13.38
CA SER A 17 16.64 12.65 12.54
C SER A 17 16.98 12.42 11.08
N SER A 18 15.98 12.44 10.21
CA SER A 18 16.15 12.26 8.77
C SER A 18 14.98 12.83 7.99
N ARG A 19 15.09 12.84 6.65
CA ARG A 19 13.98 13.02 5.73
C ARG A 19 13.58 11.67 5.14
N VAL A 20 12.30 11.37 5.16
CA VAL A 20 11.74 10.14 4.60
C VAL A 20 10.88 10.48 3.40
N ASN A 21 11.11 9.80 2.28
CA ASN A 21 10.24 9.88 1.12
C ASN A 21 9.05 8.95 1.31
N GLU A 22 7.86 9.53 1.45
CA GLU A 22 6.58 8.84 1.65
C GLU A 22 5.70 8.88 0.38
N SER A 23 6.27 9.22 -0.79
CA SER A 23 5.52 9.40 -2.05
C SER A 23 4.79 8.13 -2.48
N MET A 24 5.38 6.96 -2.23
CA MET A 24 4.77 5.65 -2.55
C MET A 24 3.48 5.39 -1.76
N LEU A 25 3.31 6.03 -0.60
CA LEU A 25 2.16 5.81 0.28
C LEU A 25 1.14 6.96 0.22
N THR A 26 1.64 8.19 0.14
CA THR A 26 0.85 9.42 0.27
C THR A 26 0.61 10.11 -1.07
N GLY A 27 1.43 9.82 -2.08
CA GLY A 27 1.48 10.57 -3.34
C GLY A 27 2.21 11.92 -3.23
N GLU A 28 2.68 12.32 -2.05
CA GLU A 28 3.39 13.59 -1.87
C GLU A 28 4.86 13.46 -2.26
N SER A 29 5.32 14.29 -3.20
CA SER A 29 6.69 14.24 -3.73
C SER A 29 7.76 14.77 -2.78
N LEU A 30 7.38 15.60 -1.80
CA LEU A 30 8.33 16.24 -0.89
C LEU A 30 8.66 15.31 0.30
N PRO A 31 9.94 15.03 0.57
CA PRO A 31 10.33 14.22 1.72
C PRO A 31 9.94 14.87 3.04
N VAL A 32 9.34 14.07 3.93
CA VAL A 32 8.83 14.50 5.23
C VAL A 32 9.94 14.39 6.28
N GLY A 33 10.11 15.44 7.09
CA GLY A 33 11.05 15.44 8.21
C GLY A 33 10.59 14.49 9.32
N LYS A 34 11.50 13.63 9.78
CA LYS A 34 11.26 12.68 10.87
C LYS A 34 12.29 12.89 11.97
N GLN A 35 11.78 12.96 13.19
CA GLN A 35 12.56 13.09 14.43
C GLN A 35 11.97 12.16 15.48
N LYS A 36 12.59 12.05 16.65
CA LYS A 36 12.10 11.24 17.78
C LYS A 36 10.60 11.47 18.02
N GLY A 37 9.84 10.38 18.12
CA GLY A 37 8.38 10.37 18.28
C GLY A 37 7.60 10.38 16.96
N ALA A 38 8.22 10.68 15.83
CA ALA A 38 7.56 10.64 14.53
C ALA A 38 7.25 9.20 14.10
N LYS A 39 6.10 9.00 13.46
CA LYS A 39 5.74 7.75 12.80
C LYS A 39 6.51 7.59 11.49
N VAL A 40 6.84 6.34 11.19
CA VAL A 40 7.46 5.93 9.93
C VAL A 40 6.77 4.68 9.41
N PHE A 41 6.75 4.50 8.09
CA PHE A 41 5.94 3.48 7.44
C PHE A 41 6.79 2.55 6.57
N ALA A 42 6.38 1.29 6.47
CA ALA A 42 7.00 0.31 5.58
C ALA A 42 7.00 0.78 4.13
N ALA A 43 8.01 0.37 3.36
CA ALA A 43 8.24 0.72 1.96
C ALA A 43 8.46 2.22 1.64
N THR A 44 8.55 3.07 2.65
CA THR A 44 9.06 4.44 2.50
C THR A 44 10.59 4.43 2.48
N ILE A 45 11.22 5.45 1.91
CA ILE A 45 12.69 5.51 1.75
C ILE A 45 13.28 6.51 2.73
N ASN A 46 14.22 6.06 3.56
CA ASN A 46 15.01 6.94 4.40
C ASN A 46 16.06 7.66 3.54
N GLN A 47 15.95 8.97 3.32
CA GLN A 47 16.86 9.66 2.40
C GLN A 47 18.15 10.13 3.05
N GLN A 48 18.07 10.82 4.20
CA GLN A 48 19.19 11.61 4.75
C GLN A 48 19.37 11.41 6.25
N GLY A 49 20.27 10.50 6.62
CA GLY A 49 20.66 10.31 8.02
C GLY A 49 20.30 8.93 8.55
N LEU A 50 20.56 8.74 9.83
CA LEU A 50 20.33 7.48 10.53
C LEU A 50 19.11 7.59 11.42
N LEU A 51 18.15 6.69 11.23
CA LEU A 51 17.00 6.54 12.13
C LEU A 51 17.10 5.23 12.90
N LYS A 52 16.90 5.31 14.21
CA LYS A 52 16.60 4.15 15.04
C LYS A 52 15.11 4.20 15.34
N CYS A 53 14.41 3.14 14.96
CA CYS A 53 12.96 3.06 15.07
C CYS A 53 12.57 1.86 15.91
N ARG A 54 11.51 2.00 16.71
CA ARG A 54 10.81 0.89 17.35
C ARG A 54 9.69 0.44 16.43
N ALA A 55 9.66 -0.84 16.07
CA ALA A 55 8.59 -1.40 15.27
C ALA A 55 7.25 -1.31 16.02
N THR A 56 6.19 -0.91 15.32
CA THR A 56 4.81 -0.89 15.83
C THR A 56 3.93 -1.89 15.11
N SER A 57 4.14 -2.07 13.81
CA SER A 57 3.43 -3.06 13.00
C SER A 57 4.35 -3.75 12.02
N VAL A 58 4.17 -5.05 11.83
CA VAL A 58 5.00 -5.90 10.95
C VAL A 58 4.13 -6.79 10.07
N GLY A 59 4.66 -7.17 8.90
CA GLY A 59 3.98 -8.05 7.94
C GLY A 59 2.59 -7.53 7.55
N ALA A 60 1.58 -8.40 7.69
CA ALA A 60 0.18 -8.11 7.34
C ALA A 60 -0.47 -6.98 8.16
N ARG A 61 0.16 -6.55 9.26
CA ARG A 61 -0.37 -5.45 10.10
C ARG A 61 0.16 -4.08 9.67
N THR A 62 1.01 -4.01 8.65
CA THR A 62 1.55 -2.75 8.15
C THR A 62 0.48 -1.96 7.39
N GLN A 63 0.67 -0.65 7.33
CA GLN A 63 -0.25 0.24 6.62
C GLN A 63 -0.25 -0.04 5.11
N LEU A 64 0.90 -0.40 4.54
CA LEU A 64 0.96 -0.88 3.15
C LEU A 64 0.16 -2.17 2.95
N ALA A 65 0.28 -3.14 3.86
CA ALA A 65 -0.49 -4.38 3.77
C ALA A 65 -2.01 -4.11 3.86
N ALA A 66 -2.43 -3.17 4.70
CA ALA A 66 -3.84 -2.75 4.76
C ALA A 66 -4.33 -2.14 3.44
N ILE A 67 -3.50 -1.34 2.76
CA ILE A 67 -3.83 -0.80 1.43
C ILE A 67 -3.93 -1.91 0.39
N ILE A 68 -2.97 -2.84 0.38
CA ILE A 68 -3.01 -3.99 -0.54
C ILE A 68 -4.30 -4.78 -0.34
N HIS A 69 -4.65 -5.08 0.91
CA HIS A 69 -5.88 -5.81 1.22
C HIS A 69 -7.15 -5.07 0.78
N LEU A 70 -7.20 -3.75 1.03
CA LEU A 70 -8.33 -2.91 0.57
C LEU A 70 -8.46 -2.93 -0.96
N VAL A 71 -7.35 -2.88 -1.69
CA VAL A 71 -7.34 -2.97 -3.16
C VAL A 71 -7.80 -4.35 -3.63
N GLU A 72 -7.35 -5.42 -2.98
CA GLU A 72 -7.79 -6.80 -3.27
C GLU A 72 -9.29 -6.98 -3.05
N GLU A 73 -9.83 -6.48 -1.93
CA GLU A 73 -11.27 -6.51 -1.65
C GLU A 73 -12.08 -5.75 -2.71
N ALA A 74 -11.59 -4.59 -3.13
CA ALA A 74 -12.24 -3.79 -4.17
C ALA A 74 -12.22 -4.51 -5.54
N GLN A 75 -11.09 -5.10 -5.93
CA GLN A 75 -10.93 -5.83 -7.20
C GLN A 75 -11.66 -7.19 -7.21
N GLY A 76 -11.80 -7.85 -6.07
CA GLY A 76 -12.51 -9.12 -5.90
C GLY A 76 -14.02 -9.03 -6.15
N SER A 77 -14.58 -7.81 -6.19
CA SER A 77 -15.96 -7.58 -6.59
C SER A 77 -16.11 -7.65 -8.13
N LYS A 78 -16.20 -8.87 -8.68
CA LYS A 78 -16.56 -9.05 -10.10
C LYS A 78 -17.86 -8.30 -10.39
N ALA A 79 -17.81 -7.37 -11.35
CA ALA A 79 -18.95 -6.57 -11.74
C ALA A 79 -20.13 -7.48 -12.17
N PRO A 80 -21.34 -7.30 -11.61
CA PRO A 80 -22.53 -8.09 -11.96
C PRO A 80 -22.82 -8.17 -13.46
N ILE A 81 -22.30 -7.21 -14.23
CA ILE A 81 -22.52 -7.06 -15.67
C ILE A 81 -21.98 -8.22 -16.51
N GLN A 82 -20.91 -8.91 -16.06
CA GLN A 82 -20.39 -10.07 -16.79
C GLN A 82 -21.39 -11.24 -16.75
N ARG A 83 -22.04 -11.48 -15.59
CA ARG A 83 -23.10 -12.49 -15.47
C ARG A 83 -24.31 -12.16 -16.33
N MET A 84 -24.64 -10.87 -16.46
CA MET A 84 -25.74 -10.41 -17.30
C MET A 84 -25.44 -10.62 -18.79
N ALA A 85 -24.22 -10.34 -19.24
CA ALA A 85 -23.78 -10.61 -20.61
C ALA A 85 -23.79 -12.12 -20.94
N ASP A 86 -23.35 -12.97 -20.01
CA ASP A 86 -23.39 -14.43 -20.17
C ASP A 86 -24.84 -14.94 -20.27
N THR A 87 -25.75 -14.38 -19.47
CA THR A 87 -27.18 -14.74 -19.50
C THR A 87 -27.82 -14.37 -20.84
N ILE A 88 -27.56 -13.16 -21.35
CA ILE A 88 -28.08 -12.72 -22.64
C ILE A 88 -27.50 -13.60 -23.76
N SER A 89 -26.20 -13.89 -23.73
CA SER A 89 -25.53 -14.72 -24.74
C SER A 89 -26.03 -16.16 -24.74
N GLY A 90 -26.32 -16.72 -23.55
CA GLY A 90 -26.87 -18.07 -23.40
C GLY A 90 -28.28 -18.25 -23.97
N ILE A 91 -29.05 -17.17 -24.13
CA ILE A 91 -30.36 -17.18 -24.81
C ILE A 91 -30.19 -16.85 -26.29
N PHE A 92 -29.37 -15.86 -26.62
CA PHE A 92 -29.29 -15.31 -27.98
C PHE A 92 -28.62 -16.28 -28.97
N VAL A 93 -27.54 -16.95 -28.57
CA VAL A 93 -26.78 -17.84 -29.47
C VAL A 93 -27.60 -19.04 -29.95
N PRO A 94 -28.30 -19.81 -29.09
CA PRO A 94 -29.14 -20.92 -29.55
C PRO A 94 -30.29 -20.50 -30.46
N VAL A 95 -30.89 -19.32 -30.23
CA VAL A 95 -32.03 -18.80 -31.00
C VAL A 95 -31.65 -18.40 -32.43
N VAL A 96 -30.40 -17.98 -32.65
CA VAL A 96 -29.94 -17.52 -33.98
C VAL A 96 -29.33 -18.66 -34.80
N VAL A 97 -28.73 -19.66 -34.15
CA VAL A 97 -28.04 -20.77 -34.82
C VAL A 97 -28.94 -22.01 -34.99
N GLY A 98 -30.01 -22.14 -34.20
CA GLY A 98 -31.03 -23.19 -34.30
C GLY A 98 -32.22 -22.78 -35.14
#